data_AF-A0A1G7YAF5-F1
#
_entry.id   AF-A0A1G7YAF5-F1
#
_cell.length_a   1.000
_cell.length_b   1.000
_cell.length_c   1.000
_cell.angle_alpha   90.00
_cell.angle_beta   90.00
_cell.angle_gamma   90.00
#
_symmetry.space_group_name_H-M   'P 1'
#
loop_
_entity.id
_entity.type
_entity.pdbx_description
1 polymer ?
#
loop_
_entity_poly.entity_id
_entity_poly.type
_entity_poly.pdbx_seq_one_letter_code
_entity_poly.pdbx_strand_id
1 'polypeptide(L)'
;MAATTSQQRWRAKNRPVKSQLNVMARAQVHGFLTEAAQAFDLKGKAEAVSFAAYLTQGLRQQAEHNPEARRLLDLLAGAYHRDRDMYAP
;
A
#
# COMPACT_ATOMS: atom_id res chain seq x y z
N MET A 1 21.31 -9.19 4.03
CA MET A 1 20.14 -9.98 3.59
C MET A 1 19.61 -10.76 4.79
N ALA A 2 18.37 -10.53 5.23
CA ALA A 2 17.80 -11.30 6.35
C ALA A 2 17.73 -12.79 5.99
N ALA A 3 18.26 -13.66 6.85
CA ALA A 3 18.32 -15.10 6.63
C ALA A 3 16.93 -15.67 6.24
N THR A 4 16.92 -16.60 5.28
CA THR A 4 15.72 -17.20 4.69
C THR A 4 14.76 -17.77 5.75
N THR A 5 15.32 -18.29 6.84
CA THR A 5 14.62 -18.79 8.03
C THR A 5 13.88 -17.70 8.80
N SER A 6 14.50 -16.52 8.97
CA SER A 6 13.87 -15.35 9.58
C SER A 6 12.71 -14.81 8.75
N GLN A 7 12.85 -14.82 7.41
CA GLN A 7 11.75 -14.44 6.52
C GLN A 7 10.59 -15.45 6.57
N GLN A 8 10.87 -16.75 6.62
CA GLN A 8 9.82 -17.78 6.71
C GLN A 8 9.07 -17.70 8.05
N ARG A 9 9.76 -17.51 9.18
CA ARG A 9 9.13 -17.29 10.49
C ARG A 9 8.25 -16.04 10.50
N TRP A 10 8.71 -14.94 9.91
CA TRP A 10 7.88 -13.73 9.78
C TRP A 10 6.65 -13.97 8.91
N ARG A 11 6.78 -14.69 7.79
CA ARG A 11 5.64 -15.03 6.91
C ARG A 11 4.63 -15.95 7.59
N ALA A 12 5.07 -16.89 8.41
CA ALA A 12 4.19 -17.79 9.16
C ALA A 12 3.44 -17.04 10.28
N LYS A 13 4.15 -16.20 11.05
CA LYS A 13 3.57 -15.39 12.13
C LYS A 13 2.55 -14.38 11.63
N ASN A 14 2.79 -13.77 10.47
CA ASN A 14 1.92 -12.77 9.85
C ASN A 14 0.95 -13.37 8.81
N ARG A 15 0.79 -14.70 8.76
CA ARG A 15 -0.12 -15.38 7.82
C ARG A 15 -1.58 -14.87 7.89
N PRO A 16 -2.16 -14.58 9.07
CA PRO A 16 -3.53 -14.04 9.17
C PRO A 16 -3.66 -12.60 8.63
N VAL A 17 -2.65 -11.76 8.91
CA VAL A 17 -2.55 -10.39 8.38
C VAL A 17 -2.38 -10.42 6.86
N LYS A 18 -1.61 -11.39 6.35
CA LYS A 18 -1.51 -11.63 4.91
C LYS A 18 -2.79 -12.16 4.29
N SER A 19 -3.58 -13.01 4.97
CA SER A 19 -4.86 -13.47 4.44
C SER A 19 -5.90 -12.35 4.40
N GLN A 20 -5.88 -11.42 5.35
CA GLN A 20 -6.71 -10.21 5.31
C GLN A 20 -6.27 -9.24 4.18
N LEU A 21 -4.95 -9.05 3.99
CA LEU A 21 -4.45 -8.31 2.84
C LEU A 21 -4.70 -9.04 1.50
N ASN A 22 -4.89 -10.37 1.52
CA ASN A 22 -5.05 -11.17 0.30
C ASN A 22 -6.40 -10.99 -0.39
N VAL A 23 -7.44 -10.48 0.29
CA VAL A 23 -8.76 -10.35 -0.34
C VAL A 23 -8.83 -9.11 -1.24
N MET A 24 -8.05 -8.06 -0.95
CA MET A 24 -7.90 -6.90 -1.85
C MET A 24 -6.72 -6.98 -2.83
N ALA A 25 -5.61 -7.64 -2.48
CA ALA A 25 -4.30 -7.13 -2.92
C ALA A 25 -3.47 -7.97 -3.91
N ARG A 26 -3.96 -9.05 -4.53
CA ARG A 26 -3.02 -9.88 -5.35
C ARG A 26 -2.97 -9.59 -6.84
N ALA A 27 -4.07 -9.44 -7.55
CA ALA A 27 -4.00 -9.10 -8.97
C ALA A 27 -3.89 -7.57 -9.14
N GLN A 28 -4.82 -6.84 -8.54
CA GLN A 28 -5.02 -5.42 -8.82
C GLN A 28 -3.87 -4.55 -8.28
N VAL A 29 -3.44 -4.75 -7.04
CA VAL A 29 -2.30 -3.99 -6.46
C VAL A 29 -1.00 -4.29 -7.21
N HIS A 30 -0.77 -5.54 -7.65
CA HIS A 30 0.38 -5.85 -8.47
C HIS A 30 0.33 -5.18 -9.84
N GLY A 31 -0.86 -4.97 -10.40
CA GLY A 31 -1.10 -4.15 -11.59
C GLY A 31 -0.78 -2.68 -11.33
N PHE A 32 -1.38 -2.08 -10.29
CA PHE A 32 -1.13 -0.71 -9.89
C PHE A 32 0.37 -0.42 -9.63
N LEU A 33 1.10 -1.36 -9.03
CA LEU A 33 2.54 -1.21 -8.83
C LEU A 33 3.34 -1.31 -10.13
N THR A 34 2.90 -2.10 -11.11
CA THR A 34 3.49 -2.10 -12.46
C THR A 34 3.23 -0.77 -13.14
N GLU A 35 1.97 -0.32 -13.15
CA GLU A 35 1.54 0.92 -13.79
C GLU A 35 2.23 2.12 -13.15
N ALA A 36 2.31 2.19 -11.82
CA ALA A 36 3.04 3.23 -11.12
C ALA A 36 4.53 3.22 -11.46
N ALA A 37 5.16 2.04 -11.55
CA ALA A 37 6.56 1.95 -11.94
C ALA A 37 6.78 2.48 -13.37
N GLN A 38 5.85 2.24 -14.30
CA GLN A 38 5.95 2.76 -15.66
C GLN A 38 5.66 4.27 -15.72
N ALA A 39 4.58 4.71 -15.07
CA ALA A 39 4.12 6.10 -15.12
C ALA A 39 5.11 7.08 -14.46
N PHE A 40 5.85 6.61 -13.45
CA PHE A 40 6.80 7.44 -12.69
C PHE A 40 8.27 7.05 -12.93
N ASP A 41 8.56 6.26 -13.97
CA ASP A 41 9.92 5.82 -14.34
C ASP A 41 10.73 5.20 -13.18
N LEU A 42 10.11 4.26 -12.47
CA LEU A 42 10.69 3.57 -11.32
C LEU A 42 11.29 2.22 -11.74
N LYS A 43 12.27 1.73 -10.97
CA LYS A 43 12.98 0.45 -11.13
C LYS A 43 12.14 -0.75 -10.66
N GLY A 44 10.85 -0.74 -11.03
CA GLY A 44 9.90 -1.81 -10.79
C GLY A 44 9.10 -1.67 -9.49
N LYS A 45 8.36 -2.73 -9.18
CA LYS A 45 7.33 -2.75 -8.12
C LYS A 45 7.88 -2.43 -6.74
N ALA A 46 9.12 -2.81 -6.45
CA ALA A 46 9.74 -2.55 -5.16
C ALA A 46 9.95 -1.05 -4.92
N GLU A 47 10.42 -0.33 -5.94
CA GLU A 47 10.54 1.13 -5.88
C GLU A 47 9.16 1.79 -5.88
N ALA A 48 8.19 1.27 -6.63
CA ALA A 48 6.81 1.75 -6.60
C ALA A 48 6.16 1.69 -5.21
N VAL A 49 6.45 0.64 -4.41
CA VAL A 49 5.99 0.57 -3.02
C VAL A 49 6.61 1.68 -2.17
N SER A 50 7.93 1.88 -2.26
CA SER A 50 8.63 2.94 -1.54
C SER A 50 8.13 4.33 -1.96
N PHE A 51 7.91 4.53 -3.26
CA PHE A 51 7.38 5.75 -3.84
C PHE A 51 5.96 6.05 -3.35
N ALA A 52 5.07 5.05 -3.32
CA ALA A 52 3.72 5.22 -2.79
C ALA A 52 3.72 5.62 -1.31
N ALA A 53 4.62 5.06 -0.50
CA ALA A 53 4.81 5.46 0.89
C ALA A 53 5.31 6.90 1.02
N TYR A 54 6.28 7.30 0.17
CA TYR A 54 6.79 8.66 0.11
C TYR A 54 5.70 9.68 -0.24
N LEU A 55 4.91 9.42 -1.30
CA LEU A 55 3.80 10.28 -1.70
C LEU A 55 2.74 10.40 -0.59
N THR A 56 2.39 9.28 0.04
CA THR A 56 1.42 9.28 1.15
C THR A 56 1.91 10.15 2.30
N GLN A 57 3.19 10.07 2.67
CA GLN A 57 3.75 10.92 3.71
C GLN A 57 3.77 12.40 3.32
N GLY A 58 4.10 12.72 2.06
CA GLY A 58 4.04 14.09 1.54
C GLY A 58 2.62 14.65 1.56
N LEU A 59 1.61 13.86 1.14
CA LEU A 59 0.20 14.26 1.20
C LEU A 59 -0.27 14.49 2.64
N ARG A 60 0.18 13.68 3.60
CA ARG A 60 -0.12 13.90 5.02
C ARG A 60 0.42 15.21 5.54
N GLN A 61 1.66 15.56 5.19
CA GLN A 61 2.26 16.84 5.55
C GLN A 61 1.52 18.02 4.89
N GLN A 62 1.20 17.89 3.60
CA GLN A 62 0.40 18.90 2.88
C GLN A 62 -0.98 19.11 3.50
N ALA A 63 -1.63 18.04 3.95
CA ALA A 63 -2.94 18.10 4.59
C ALA A 63 -2.97 18.91 5.90
N GLU A 64 -1.81 19.26 6.49
CA GLU A 64 -1.73 20.13 7.66
C GLU A 64 -1.99 21.61 7.32
N HIS A 65 -1.75 22.01 6.07
CA HIS A 65 -1.86 23.41 5.63
C HIS A 65 -2.66 23.59 4.32
N ASN A 66 -3.10 22.50 3.68
CA ASN A 66 -3.91 22.52 2.48
C ASN A 66 -5.22 21.72 2.71
N PRO A 67 -6.39 22.39 2.73
CA PRO A 67 -7.67 21.73 3.01
C PRO A 67 -8.09 20.75 1.91
N GLU A 68 -7.71 20.97 0.65
CA GLU A 68 -7.99 20.01 -0.43
C GLU A 68 -7.13 18.76 -0.30
N ALA A 69 -5.86 18.89 0.10
CA ALA A 69 -5.01 17.74 0.40
C ALA A 69 -5.57 16.91 1.56
N ARG A 70 -6.10 17.56 2.60
CA ARG A 70 -6.83 16.91 3.70
C ARG A 70 -8.05 16.15 3.19
N ARG A 71 -8.91 16.83 2.42
CA ARG A 71 -10.14 16.25 1.87
C ARG A 71 -9.86 15.01 1.02
N LEU A 72 -8.86 15.07 0.14
CA LEU A 72 -8.47 13.94 -0.71
C LEU A 72 -7.89 12.78 0.12
N LEU A 73 -7.03 13.08 1.09
CA LEU A 73 -6.46 12.07 1.97
C LEU A 73 -7.55 11.33 2.76
N ASP A 74 -8.49 12.05 3.37
CA ASP A 74 -9.57 11.46 4.16
C ASP A 74 -10.52 10.63 3.29
N LEU A 75 -10.85 11.12 2.09
CA LEU A 75 -11.68 10.41 1.11
C LEU A 75 -11.04 9.06 0.71
N LEU A 76 -9.76 9.09 0.33
CA LEU A 76 -9.04 7.90 -0.14
C LEU A 76 -8.77 6.91 0.99
N ALA A 77 -8.40 7.39 2.18
CA ALA A 77 -8.25 6.54 3.36
C ALA A 77 -9.59 5.87 3.73
N GLY A 78 -10.69 6.62 3.70
CA GLY A 78 -12.03 6.10 3.92
C GLY A 78 -12.43 5.04 2.89
N ALA A 79 -12.13 5.26 1.60
CA ALA A 79 -12.37 4.27 0.55
C ALA A 79 -11.58 2.98 0.80
N TYR A 80 -10.28 3.10 1.09
CA TYR A 80 -9.44 1.94 1.41
C TYR A 80 -9.97 1.13 2.60
N HIS A 81 -10.42 1.80 3.67
CA HIS A 81 -11.00 1.12 4.83
C HIS A 81 -12.31 0.41 4.49
N ARG A 82 -13.22 1.05 3.74
CA ARG A 82 -14.47 0.42 3.30
C ARG A 82 -14.20 -0.82 2.45
N ASP A 83 -13.30 -0.72 1.49
CA ASP A 83 -12.98 -1.85 0.64
C ASP A 83 -12.33 -2.97 1.47
N ARG A 84 -11.39 -2.64 2.36
CA ARG A 84 -10.76 -3.62 3.25
C ARG A 84 -11.81 -4.38 4.07
N ASP A 85 -12.79 -3.67 4.61
CA ASP A 85 -13.81 -4.26 5.48
C ASP A 85 -14.85 -5.06 4.66
N MET A 86 -15.21 -4.60 3.46
CA MET A 86 -16.07 -5.34 2.51
C MET A 86 -15.45 -6.67 2.08
N TYR A 87 -14.13 -6.69 1.93
CA TYR A 87 -13.36 -7.86 1.55
C TYR A 87 -12.73 -8.57 2.77
N ALA A 88 -13.10 -8.22 4.01
CA ALA A 88 -12.63 -8.96 5.18
C ALA A 88 -13.28 -10.36 5.22
N PRO A 89 -12.50 -11.44 5.45
CA PRO A 89 -13.03 -12.81 5.54
C PRO A 89 -13.93 -13.03 6.76
#